data_AF-A0A6A3B9J4-F1
#
_entry.id   AF-A0A6A3B9J4-F1
#
_cell.length_a   1.000
_cell.length_b   1.000
_cell.length_c   1.000
_cell.angle_alpha   90.00
_cell.angle_beta   90.00
_cell.angle_gamma   90.00
#
_symmetry.space_group_name_H-M   'P 1'
#
loop_
_entity.id
_entity.type
_entity.pdbx_description
1 polymer ?
#
loop_
_entity_poly.entity_id
_entity_poly.type
_entity_poly.pdbx_seq_one_letter_code
_entity_poly.pdbx_strand_id
1 'polypeptide(L)'
;MASNASSIQGALISIVNAAFLAEQGFGVTDAVLDASSKLGYNNQTALKVMIQSSSSSFLMKFKSQTNYDLVYKIDEDIGGTQNSTIDNIKRFATAVVISKDSVFPVNSLFTASATNVVPRLQAANLSVYVQTFSNEFTSQAWDFFSDATVEINSFFVGGCINGVVSDFPKTSNRYRTPNPYLTDVELVEPSLPPVVTKSPTTTPNSTAAAPRSPNGQPKVATSVIMPLLTVLLAISALF
;
A
#
# COMPACT_ATOMS: atom_id res chain seq x y z
N MET A 1 16.53 4.15 30.62
CA MET A 1 17.38 3.12 29.99
C MET A 1 16.59 2.55 28.82
N ALA A 2 16.84 3.01 27.58
CA ALA A 2 16.20 2.43 26.40
C ALA A 2 16.87 1.09 26.12
N SER A 3 16.14 -0.02 26.25
CA SER A 3 16.64 -1.33 25.89
C SER A 3 16.87 -1.35 24.38
N ASN A 4 18.12 -1.65 24.00
CA ASN A 4 18.55 -1.86 22.62
C ASN A 4 17.95 -3.19 22.13
N ALA A 5 16.65 -3.19 21.83
CA ALA A 5 15.97 -4.33 21.24
C ALA A 5 15.99 -4.17 19.73
N SER A 6 17.04 -4.70 19.09
CA SER A 6 17.00 -4.99 17.66
C SER A 6 15.95 -6.08 17.43
N SER A 7 14.67 -5.70 17.32
CA SER A 7 13.53 -6.59 17.02
C SER A 7 13.54 -6.99 15.54
N ILE A 8 14.68 -7.45 15.05
CA ILE A 8 14.80 -7.97 13.69
C ILE A 8 14.06 -9.31 13.68
N GLN A 9 12.92 -9.35 12.98
CA GLN A 9 12.07 -10.55 12.87
C GLN A 9 12.56 -11.50 11.77
N GLY A 10 13.45 -11.04 10.88
CA GLY A 10 13.92 -11.80 9.75
C GLY A 10 14.77 -10.98 8.78
N ALA A 11 15.16 -11.61 7.67
CA ALA A 11 15.92 -10.99 6.59
C ALA A 11 15.32 -11.37 5.23
N LEU A 12 15.19 -10.39 4.34
CA LEU A 12 14.84 -10.59 2.93
C LEU A 12 16.07 -10.31 2.08
N ILE A 13 16.59 -11.34 1.41
CA ILE A 13 17.76 -11.21 0.53
C ILE A 13 17.24 -11.15 -0.91
N SER A 14 17.30 -9.96 -1.52
CA SER A 14 16.90 -9.76 -2.91
C SER A 14 18.08 -9.93 -3.86
N ILE A 15 17.96 -10.88 -4.78
CA ILE A 15 18.98 -11.19 -5.79
C ILE A 15 18.49 -10.67 -7.13
N VAL A 16 19.09 -9.55 -7.54
CA VAL A 16 18.76 -8.83 -8.77
C VAL A 16 19.61 -9.35 -9.92
N ASN A 17 19.01 -9.48 -11.11
CA ASN A 17 19.70 -9.89 -12.35
C ASN A 17 20.46 -11.22 -12.24
N ALA A 18 19.91 -12.20 -11.53
CA ALA A 18 20.57 -13.48 -11.26
C ALA A 18 21.01 -14.23 -12.53
N ALA A 19 20.21 -14.19 -13.60
CA ALA A 19 20.54 -14.82 -14.88
C ALA A 19 21.78 -14.18 -15.52
N PHE A 20 21.80 -12.85 -15.58
CA PHE A 20 22.95 -12.10 -16.10
C PHE A 20 24.22 -12.37 -15.28
N LEU A 21 24.13 -12.37 -13.95
CA LEU A 21 25.29 -12.66 -13.10
C LEU A 21 25.85 -14.07 -13.34
N ALA A 22 24.99 -15.05 -13.57
CA ALA A 22 25.41 -16.41 -13.93
C ALA A 22 26.13 -16.45 -15.29
N GLU A 23 25.64 -15.69 -16.29
CA GLU A 23 26.31 -15.56 -17.60
C GLU A 23 27.69 -14.90 -17.50
N GLN A 24 27.85 -13.93 -16.57
CA GLN A 24 29.14 -13.32 -16.27
C GLN A 24 30.08 -14.23 -15.45
N GLY A 25 29.66 -15.46 -15.12
CA GLY A 25 30.47 -16.44 -14.39
C GLY A 25 30.44 -16.26 -12.86
N PHE A 26 29.52 -15.44 -12.32
CA PHE A 26 29.37 -15.31 -10.87
C PHE A 26 28.48 -16.41 -10.30
N GLY A 27 29.04 -17.21 -9.38
CA GLY A 27 28.32 -18.21 -8.59
C GLY A 27 27.47 -17.58 -7.48
N VAL A 28 26.46 -16.79 -7.82
CA VAL A 28 25.64 -16.04 -6.85
C VAL A 28 24.92 -16.97 -5.87
N THR A 29 24.46 -18.13 -6.33
CA THR A 29 23.82 -19.14 -5.47
C THR A 29 24.77 -19.57 -4.36
N ASP A 30 25.95 -20.06 -4.72
CA ASP A 30 26.93 -20.57 -3.76
C ASP A 30 27.40 -19.48 -2.80
N ALA A 31 27.61 -18.26 -3.32
CA ALA A 31 28.00 -17.11 -2.50
C ALA A 31 26.94 -16.75 -1.46
N VAL A 32 25.65 -16.73 -1.84
CA VAL A 32 24.55 -16.42 -0.91
C VAL A 32 24.37 -17.55 0.11
N LEU A 33 24.54 -18.81 -0.29
CA LEU A 33 24.48 -19.95 0.62
C LEU A 33 25.62 -19.95 1.63
N ASP A 34 26.85 -19.74 1.17
CA ASP A 34 28.03 -19.61 2.01
C ASP A 34 27.87 -18.45 3.00
N ALA A 35 27.48 -17.25 2.52
CA ALA A 35 27.22 -16.11 3.39
C ALA A 35 26.10 -16.39 4.41
N SER A 36 24.99 -16.99 3.98
CA SER A 36 23.87 -17.32 4.87
C SER A 36 24.26 -18.36 5.92
N SER A 37 25.10 -19.34 5.56
CA SER A 37 25.63 -20.34 6.48
C SER A 37 26.57 -19.73 7.53
N LYS A 38 27.44 -18.80 7.11
CA LYS A 38 28.36 -18.07 7.99
C LYS A 38 27.62 -17.19 9.00
N LEU A 39 26.47 -16.64 8.61
CA LEU A 39 25.60 -15.85 9.48
C LEU A 39 24.70 -16.72 10.38
N GLY A 40 24.73 -18.05 10.23
CA GLY A 40 23.96 -18.98 11.04
C GLY A 40 22.46 -19.01 10.72
N TYR A 41 22.03 -18.45 9.60
CA TYR A 41 20.62 -18.38 9.20
C TYR A 41 20.01 -19.76 8.89
N ASN A 42 20.85 -20.74 8.54
CA ASN A 42 20.45 -22.13 8.31
C ASN A 42 20.01 -22.88 9.57
N ASN A 43 20.42 -22.41 10.76
CA ASN A 43 20.24 -23.11 12.04
C ASN A 43 19.29 -22.39 12.99
N GLN A 44 18.79 -21.20 12.62
CA GLN A 44 17.97 -20.35 13.47
C GLN A 44 16.49 -20.49 13.11
N THR A 45 15.71 -21.09 14.00
CA THR A 45 14.25 -21.22 13.86
C THR A 45 13.49 -19.92 14.16
N ALA A 46 14.14 -18.95 14.81
CA ALA A 46 13.51 -17.71 15.24
C ALA A 46 13.54 -16.58 14.19
N LEU A 47 14.50 -16.60 13.25
CA LEU A 47 14.62 -15.58 12.20
C LEU A 47 14.07 -16.12 10.88
N LYS A 48 13.05 -15.44 10.35
CA LYS A 48 12.50 -15.79 9.04
C LYS A 48 13.40 -15.25 7.93
N VAL A 49 14.08 -16.13 7.20
CA VAL A 49 14.89 -15.75 6.03
C VAL A 49 14.15 -16.05 4.74
N MET A 50 14.02 -15.03 3.92
CA MET A 50 13.37 -15.08 2.62
C MET A 50 14.38 -14.75 1.52
N ILE A 51 14.39 -15.54 0.44
CA ILE A 51 15.21 -15.28 -0.75
C ILE A 51 14.28 -14.80 -1.87
N GLN A 52 14.52 -13.61 -2.38
CA GLN A 52 13.75 -13.00 -3.44
C GLN A 52 14.53 -12.98 -4.76
N SER A 53 13.88 -13.37 -5.86
CA SER A 53 14.40 -13.17 -7.21
C SER A 53 13.27 -13.12 -8.24
N SER A 54 13.52 -12.47 -9.38
CA SER A 54 12.64 -12.54 -10.56
C SER A 54 13.00 -13.71 -11.49
N SER A 55 14.01 -14.52 -11.16
CA SER A 55 14.39 -15.70 -11.95
C SER A 55 13.83 -16.99 -11.33
N SER A 56 12.87 -17.62 -12.02
CA SER A 56 12.25 -18.88 -11.57
C SER A 56 13.25 -20.06 -11.53
N SER A 57 14.17 -20.14 -12.49
CA SER A 57 15.21 -21.17 -12.54
C SER A 57 16.17 -21.06 -11.36
N PHE A 58 16.46 -19.83 -10.93
CA PHE A 58 17.30 -19.58 -9.76
C PHE A 58 16.60 -19.97 -8.45
N LEU A 59 15.32 -19.61 -8.29
CA LEU A 59 14.53 -20.06 -7.13
C LEU A 59 14.38 -21.58 -7.07
N MET A 60 14.21 -22.26 -8.21
CA MET A 60 14.21 -23.72 -8.27
C MET A 60 15.54 -24.34 -7.78
N LYS A 61 16.68 -23.75 -8.11
CA LYS A 61 17.99 -24.19 -7.59
C LYS A 61 18.10 -23.98 -6.07
N PHE A 62 17.60 -22.87 -5.56
CA PHE A 62 17.57 -22.64 -4.10
C PHE A 62 16.66 -23.61 -3.37
N LYS A 63 15.51 -23.96 -3.98
CA LYS A 63 14.55 -24.89 -3.40
C LYS A 63 15.13 -26.29 -3.19
N SER A 64 16.04 -26.75 -4.07
CA SER A 64 16.67 -28.06 -3.92
C SER A 64 17.79 -28.08 -2.90
N GLN A 65 18.35 -26.92 -2.54
CA GLN A 65 19.53 -26.81 -1.67
C GLN A 65 19.20 -26.25 -0.27
N THR A 66 18.02 -25.66 -0.08
CA THR A 66 17.66 -24.94 1.15
C THR A 66 16.20 -25.13 1.55
N ASN A 67 15.89 -24.82 2.81
CA ASN A 67 14.53 -24.75 3.34
C ASN A 67 14.09 -23.29 3.58
N TYR A 68 14.71 -22.31 2.89
CA TYR A 68 14.31 -20.91 3.01
C TYR A 68 12.97 -20.65 2.33
N ASP A 69 12.26 -19.62 2.79
CA ASP A 69 11.07 -19.14 2.09
C ASP A 69 11.51 -18.44 0.79
N LEU A 70 10.93 -18.87 -0.32
CA LEU A 70 11.30 -18.38 -1.65
C LEU A 70 10.23 -17.42 -2.16
N VAL A 71 10.67 -16.24 -2.57
CA VAL A 71 9.82 -15.12 -2.96
C VAL A 71 10.05 -14.81 -4.44
N TYR A 72 9.01 -15.00 -5.25
CA TYR A 72 9.08 -14.66 -6.66
C TYR A 72 8.69 -13.19 -6.87
N LYS A 73 9.63 -12.38 -7.35
CA LYS A 73 9.38 -10.98 -7.69
C LYS A 73 8.88 -10.91 -9.13
N ILE A 74 7.69 -10.36 -9.32
CA ILE A 74 7.12 -10.08 -10.64
C ILE A 74 7.45 -8.62 -10.95
N ASP A 75 8.27 -8.40 -11.98
CA ASP A 75 8.71 -7.06 -12.38
C ASP A 75 7.66 -6.30 -13.20
N GLU A 76 6.65 -7.01 -13.74
CA GLU A 76 5.59 -6.47 -14.59
C GLU A 76 4.25 -6.34 -13.83
N ASP A 77 3.42 -5.41 -14.26
CA ASP A 77 2.05 -5.27 -13.77
C ASP A 77 1.17 -6.42 -14.28
N ILE A 78 0.42 -7.04 -13.37
CA ILE A 78 -0.46 -8.15 -13.69
C ILE A 78 -1.92 -7.77 -13.42
N GLY A 79 -2.76 -7.84 -14.45
CA GLY A 79 -4.21 -7.60 -14.35
C GLY A 79 -5.05 -8.86 -14.08
N GLY A 80 -4.43 -10.04 -14.22
CA GLY A 80 -5.09 -11.33 -14.00
C GLY A 80 -4.18 -12.50 -14.37
N THR A 81 -3.83 -13.34 -13.39
CA THR A 81 -2.90 -14.46 -13.59
C THR A 81 -3.67 -15.71 -14.04
N GLN A 82 -3.25 -16.42 -15.10
CA GLN A 82 -3.89 -17.70 -15.44
C GLN A 82 -3.61 -18.75 -14.34
N ASN A 83 -4.54 -19.67 -14.11
CA ASN A 83 -4.35 -20.73 -13.10
C ASN A 83 -3.06 -21.53 -13.34
N SER A 84 -2.76 -21.85 -14.61
CA SER A 84 -1.53 -22.52 -15.04
C SER A 84 -0.26 -21.76 -14.61
N THR A 85 -0.25 -20.44 -14.71
CA THR A 85 0.87 -19.60 -14.27
C THR A 85 1.02 -19.64 -12.75
N ILE A 86 -0.07 -19.56 -11.99
CA ILE A 86 -0.04 -19.68 -10.53
C ILE A 86 0.49 -21.05 -10.11
N ASP A 87 0.03 -22.12 -10.76
CA ASP A 87 0.48 -23.49 -10.49
C ASP A 87 1.97 -23.67 -10.76
N ASN A 88 2.50 -23.01 -11.79
CA ASN A 88 3.94 -22.99 -12.05
C ASN A 88 4.71 -22.26 -10.95
N ILE A 89 4.23 -21.11 -10.48
CA ILE A 89 4.87 -20.34 -9.40
C ILE A 89 4.97 -21.15 -8.10
N LYS A 90 3.91 -21.87 -7.73
CA LYS A 90 3.88 -22.73 -6.54
C LYS A 90 4.94 -23.81 -6.52
N ARG A 91 5.45 -24.22 -7.69
CA ARG A 91 6.52 -25.22 -7.78
C ARG A 91 7.83 -24.70 -7.21
N PHE A 92 8.05 -23.39 -7.17
CA PHE A 92 9.34 -22.80 -6.78
C PHE A 92 9.27 -21.68 -5.75
N ALA A 93 8.10 -21.14 -5.43
CA ALA A 93 7.95 -20.04 -4.48
C ALA A 93 6.83 -20.30 -3.46
N THR A 94 6.98 -19.75 -2.26
CA THR A 94 5.96 -19.71 -1.19
C THR A 94 5.31 -18.35 -1.05
N ALA A 95 5.92 -17.31 -1.64
CA ALA A 95 5.37 -15.97 -1.71
C ALA A 95 5.68 -15.29 -3.04
N VAL A 96 4.95 -14.22 -3.31
CA VAL A 96 5.16 -13.36 -4.48
C VAL A 96 5.23 -11.91 -4.06
N VAL A 97 6.04 -11.14 -4.78
CA VAL A 97 6.11 -9.68 -4.68
C VAL A 97 5.61 -9.11 -5.98
N ILE A 98 4.60 -8.23 -5.90
CA ILE A 98 3.92 -7.63 -7.05
C ILE A 98 3.90 -6.10 -6.93
N SER A 99 3.62 -5.40 -8.03
CA SER A 99 3.47 -3.95 -8.05
C SER A 99 2.16 -3.49 -7.40
N LYS A 100 2.09 -2.20 -7.04
CA LYS A 100 0.86 -1.54 -6.60
C LYS A 100 -0.27 -1.65 -7.63
N ASP A 101 0.07 -1.45 -8.90
CA ASP A 101 -0.87 -1.46 -10.04
C ASP A 101 -1.47 -2.85 -10.29
N SER A 102 -0.78 -3.90 -9.87
CA SER A 102 -1.30 -5.27 -9.90
C SER A 102 -2.45 -5.50 -8.91
N VAL A 103 -2.63 -4.63 -7.90
CA VAL A 103 -3.72 -4.70 -6.92
C VAL A 103 -4.76 -3.63 -7.21
N PHE A 104 -4.34 -2.38 -7.28
CA PHE A 104 -5.17 -1.22 -7.63
C PHE A 104 -4.55 -0.52 -8.84
N PRO A 105 -4.97 -0.87 -10.07
CA PRO A 105 -4.46 -0.22 -11.28
C PRO A 105 -4.71 1.28 -11.23
N VAL A 106 -3.76 2.09 -11.71
CA VAL A 106 -3.92 3.55 -11.72
C VAL A 106 -4.29 4.03 -13.13
N ASN A 107 -5.34 4.83 -13.24
CA ASN A 107 -5.71 5.55 -14.45
C ASN A 107 -5.78 7.04 -14.15
N SER A 108 -4.97 7.84 -14.85
CA SER A 108 -4.98 9.30 -14.75
C SER A 108 -4.82 9.80 -13.30
N LEU A 109 -3.93 9.16 -12.54
CA LEU A 109 -3.64 9.40 -11.11
C LEU A 109 -4.70 8.90 -10.11
N PHE A 110 -5.77 8.23 -10.57
CA PHE A 110 -6.78 7.64 -9.69
C PHE A 110 -6.71 6.11 -9.72
N THR A 111 -7.01 5.46 -8.61
CA THR A 111 -7.16 4.01 -8.55
C THR A 111 -8.42 3.56 -9.28
N ALA A 112 -8.30 2.52 -10.08
CA ALA A 112 -9.40 1.75 -10.63
C ALA A 112 -9.84 0.67 -9.64
N SER A 113 -10.86 -0.11 -10.02
CA SER A 113 -11.34 -1.26 -9.25
C SER A 113 -10.22 -2.25 -8.95
N ALA A 114 -10.22 -2.79 -7.73
CA ALA A 114 -9.28 -3.82 -7.32
C ALA A 114 -9.27 -5.01 -8.27
N THR A 115 -8.09 -5.52 -8.60
CA THR A 115 -7.95 -6.75 -9.39
C THR A 115 -8.27 -7.99 -8.56
N ASN A 116 -8.43 -9.14 -9.21
CA ASN A 116 -8.55 -10.43 -8.53
C ASN A 116 -7.21 -11.15 -8.34
N VAL A 117 -6.08 -10.47 -8.49
CA VAL A 117 -4.75 -11.07 -8.44
C VAL A 117 -4.44 -11.59 -7.04
N VAL A 118 -4.56 -10.73 -6.02
CA VAL A 118 -4.28 -11.06 -4.61
C VAL A 118 -5.11 -12.26 -4.13
N PRO A 119 -6.46 -12.26 -4.22
CA PRO A 119 -7.25 -13.37 -3.72
C PRO A 119 -6.95 -14.69 -4.46
N ARG A 120 -6.59 -14.65 -5.74
CA ARG A 120 -6.25 -15.86 -6.50
C ARG A 120 -4.89 -16.44 -6.12
N LEU A 121 -3.90 -15.60 -5.89
CA LEU A 121 -2.60 -16.03 -5.37
C LEU A 121 -2.74 -16.62 -3.96
N GLN A 122 -3.51 -15.97 -3.09
CA GLN A 122 -3.76 -16.43 -1.73
C GLN A 122 -4.57 -17.73 -1.68
N ALA A 123 -5.59 -17.88 -2.52
CA ALA A 123 -6.33 -19.15 -2.68
C ALA A 123 -5.41 -20.30 -3.10
N ALA A 124 -4.27 -19.98 -3.71
CA ALA A 124 -3.25 -20.93 -4.09
C ALA A 124 -2.16 -21.12 -3.01
N ASN A 125 -2.36 -20.59 -1.80
CA ASN A 125 -1.39 -20.60 -0.68
C ASN A 125 -0.08 -19.83 -0.96
N LEU A 126 -0.11 -18.82 -1.84
CA LEU A 126 1.01 -17.90 -2.01
C LEU A 126 0.76 -16.65 -1.18
N SER A 127 1.71 -16.31 -0.31
CA SER A 127 1.69 -15.02 0.39
C SER A 127 1.98 -13.89 -0.61
N VAL A 128 1.24 -12.80 -0.52
CA VAL A 128 1.34 -11.67 -1.46
C VAL A 128 1.89 -10.44 -0.75
N TYR A 129 3.06 -9.99 -1.19
CA TYR A 129 3.67 -8.75 -0.78
C TYR A 129 3.60 -7.74 -1.92
N VAL A 130 3.46 -6.46 -1.59
CA VAL A 130 3.34 -5.39 -2.59
C VAL A 130 4.47 -4.39 -2.46
N GLN A 131 5.03 -3.98 -3.60
CA GLN A 131 6.13 -3.03 -3.71
C GLN A 131 5.81 -1.88 -4.69
N THR A 132 6.42 -0.70 -4.59
CA THR A 132 7.19 -0.16 -3.45
C THR A 132 6.41 1.00 -2.86
N PHE A 133 6.16 0.96 -1.55
CA PHE A 133 5.47 2.05 -0.85
C PHE A 133 6.45 3.15 -0.49
N SER A 134 5.99 4.38 -0.69
CA SER A 134 6.78 5.60 -0.69
C SER A 134 6.05 6.69 0.10
N ASN A 135 6.77 7.58 0.78
CA ASN A 135 6.18 8.67 1.57
C ASN A 135 6.02 9.96 0.75
N GLU A 136 6.60 10.02 -0.45
CA GLU A 136 6.61 11.19 -1.31
C GLU A 136 5.18 11.51 -1.76
N PHE A 137 4.78 12.77 -1.61
CA PHE A 137 3.42 13.26 -1.84
C PHE A 137 2.84 12.93 -3.24
N THR A 138 3.70 12.81 -4.26
CA THR A 138 3.30 12.53 -5.65
C THR A 138 3.42 11.06 -6.04
N SER A 139 3.76 10.17 -5.10
CA SER A 139 3.96 8.74 -5.38
C SER A 139 2.71 7.88 -5.23
N GLN A 140 1.66 8.43 -4.61
CA GLN A 140 0.37 7.76 -4.40
C GLN A 140 -0.68 8.25 -5.39
N ALA A 141 -1.66 7.39 -5.69
CA ALA A 141 -2.87 7.81 -6.38
C ALA A 141 -3.65 8.82 -5.52
N TRP A 142 -4.41 9.71 -6.17
CA TRP A 142 -5.13 10.80 -5.51
C TRP A 142 -6.23 10.31 -4.56
N ASP A 143 -6.78 9.11 -4.79
CA ASP A 143 -7.73 8.46 -3.88
C ASP A 143 -7.17 8.19 -2.49
N PHE A 144 -5.84 8.18 -2.34
CA PHE A 144 -5.17 8.02 -1.06
C PHE A 144 -4.86 9.35 -0.36
N PHE A 145 -5.37 10.47 -0.89
CA PHE A 145 -5.20 11.82 -0.32
C PHE A 145 -3.74 12.23 -0.14
N SER A 146 -2.83 11.66 -0.95
CA SER A 146 -1.38 11.82 -0.80
C SER A 146 -0.84 11.45 0.59
N ASP A 147 -1.52 10.54 1.31
CA ASP A 147 -1.10 10.03 2.60
C ASP A 147 -0.68 8.55 2.50
N ALA A 148 0.59 8.29 2.81
CA ALA A 148 1.17 6.94 2.73
C ALA A 148 0.55 5.95 3.74
N THR A 149 0.03 6.43 4.88
CA THR A 149 -0.68 5.58 5.85
C THR A 149 -2.03 5.15 5.31
N VAL A 150 -2.76 6.06 4.66
CA VAL A 150 -4.04 5.77 4.00
C VAL A 150 -3.84 4.80 2.84
N GLU A 151 -2.79 5.00 2.04
CA GLU A 151 -2.43 4.05 0.97
C GLU A 151 -2.16 2.66 1.56
N ILE A 152 -1.26 2.53 2.54
CA ILE A 152 -0.96 1.24 3.19
C ILE A 152 -2.24 0.59 3.73
N ASN A 153 -3.10 1.35 4.43
CA ASN A 153 -4.36 0.85 4.95
C ASN A 153 -5.28 0.30 3.86
N SER A 154 -5.37 1.01 2.73
CA SER A 154 -6.21 0.60 1.60
C SER A 154 -5.72 -0.71 0.99
N PHE A 155 -4.42 -0.92 0.90
CA PHE A 155 -3.83 -2.18 0.44
C PHE A 155 -4.03 -3.34 1.42
N PHE A 156 -3.96 -3.10 2.73
CA PHE A 156 -4.23 -4.14 3.72
C PHE A 156 -5.71 -4.50 3.82
N VAL A 157 -6.59 -3.50 3.95
CA VAL A 157 -8.03 -3.73 4.19
C VAL A 157 -8.78 -3.99 2.88
N GLY A 158 -8.51 -3.22 1.83
CA GLY A 158 -9.18 -3.35 0.54
C GLY A 158 -8.50 -4.35 -0.39
N GLY A 159 -7.16 -4.40 -0.38
CA GLY A 159 -6.37 -5.33 -1.19
C GLY A 159 -6.10 -6.68 -0.54
N CYS A 160 -6.36 -6.82 0.77
CA CYS A 160 -6.12 -8.04 1.56
C CYS A 160 -4.70 -8.60 1.47
N ILE A 161 -3.69 -7.75 1.27
CA ILE A 161 -2.29 -8.19 1.08
C ILE A 161 -1.67 -8.73 2.39
N ASN A 162 -0.61 -9.53 2.28
CA ASN A 162 0.08 -10.09 3.45
C ASN A 162 1.16 -9.17 4.01
N GLY A 163 1.68 -8.24 3.21
CA GLY A 163 2.66 -7.26 3.67
C GLY A 163 3.14 -6.31 2.58
N VAL A 164 3.92 -5.32 2.99
CA VAL A 164 4.43 -4.25 2.11
C VAL A 164 5.95 -4.26 2.06
N VAL A 165 6.49 -3.91 0.90
CA VAL A 165 7.90 -3.56 0.71
C VAL A 165 7.96 -2.04 0.55
N SER A 166 8.77 -1.39 1.39
CA SER A 166 8.84 0.08 1.45
C SER A 166 10.25 0.54 1.80
N ASP A 167 10.65 1.65 1.18
CA ASP A 167 11.87 2.37 1.54
C ASP A 167 11.68 3.24 2.81
N PHE A 168 10.44 3.31 3.33
CA PHE A 168 10.05 4.08 4.51
C PHE A 168 9.55 3.15 5.64
N PRO A 169 10.41 2.28 6.20
CA PRO A 169 10.00 1.24 7.14
C PRO A 169 9.35 1.78 8.41
N LYS A 170 9.68 3.02 8.82
CA LYS A 170 9.04 3.68 9.98
C LYS A 170 7.54 3.93 9.74
N THR A 171 7.13 4.30 8.53
CA THR A 171 5.71 4.51 8.18
C THR A 171 4.96 3.20 8.24
N SER A 172 5.47 2.16 7.57
CA SER A 172 4.85 0.83 7.55
C SER A 172 4.79 0.21 8.95
N ASN A 173 5.84 0.38 9.77
CA ASN A 173 5.83 -0.12 11.14
C ASN A 173 4.79 0.58 12.02
N ARG A 174 4.60 1.90 11.86
CA ARG A 174 3.56 2.66 12.59
C ARG A 174 2.16 2.14 12.28
N TYR A 175 1.89 1.77 11.03
CA TYR A 175 0.61 1.16 10.64
C TYR A 175 0.42 -0.22 11.30
N ARG A 176 1.45 -1.06 11.30
CA ARG A 176 1.40 -2.41 11.87
C ARG A 176 1.21 -2.41 13.39
N THR A 177 1.75 -1.43 14.09
CA THR A 177 1.66 -1.37 15.56
C THR A 177 0.25 -0.98 15.99
N PRO A 178 -0.47 -1.80 16.78
CA PRO A 178 -1.75 -1.39 17.32
C PRO A 178 -1.58 -0.10 18.12
N ASN A 179 -2.45 0.87 17.87
CA ASN A 179 -2.43 2.13 18.58
C ASN A 179 -2.81 1.86 20.06
N PRO A 180 -1.92 2.11 21.03
CA PRO A 180 -2.20 1.83 22.45
C PRO A 180 -3.37 2.65 23.00
N TYR A 181 -3.80 3.70 22.28
CA TYR A 181 -4.93 4.55 22.65
C TYR A 181 -6.27 4.11 22.04
N LEU A 182 -6.29 3.08 21.19
CA LEU A 182 -7.51 2.52 20.60
C LEU A 182 -7.77 1.11 21.13
N THR A 183 -7.78 0.95 22.45
CA THR A 183 -8.40 -0.23 23.06
C THR A 183 -9.92 -0.04 23.00
N ASP A 184 -10.68 -1.09 22.69
CA ASP A 184 -12.14 -1.13 22.43
C ASP A 184 -13.08 -0.53 23.51
N VAL A 185 -12.55 0.16 24.52
CA VAL A 185 -13.28 0.76 25.64
C VAL A 185 -13.88 2.14 25.37
N GLU A 186 -13.65 2.78 24.20
CA GLU A 186 -14.19 4.12 23.92
C GLU A 186 -15.19 4.20 22.74
N LEU A 187 -15.54 3.08 22.09
CA LEU A 187 -16.55 3.04 21.02
C LEU A 187 -17.98 2.76 21.52
N VAL A 188 -18.33 3.24 22.72
CA VAL A 188 -19.75 3.44 23.05
C VAL A 188 -20.06 4.88 22.70
N GLU A 189 -20.48 5.10 21.45
CA GLU A 189 -21.09 6.36 21.07
C GLU A 189 -22.33 6.55 21.96
N PRO A 190 -22.39 7.57 22.84
CA PRO A 190 -23.55 7.78 23.68
C PRO A 190 -24.76 7.98 22.76
N SER A 191 -25.88 7.34 23.10
CA SER A 191 -27.11 7.49 22.33
C SER A 191 -27.40 8.98 22.12
N LEU A 192 -27.59 9.36 20.86
CA LEU A 192 -27.97 10.73 20.51
C LEU A 192 -29.20 11.11 21.35
N PRO A 193 -29.21 12.28 22.00
CA PRO A 193 -30.36 12.70 22.77
C PRO A 193 -31.58 12.77 21.83
N PRO A 194 -32.76 12.29 22.26
CA PRO A 194 -33.94 12.32 21.43
C PRO A 194 -34.28 13.77 21.07
N VAL A 195 -34.58 14.01 19.79
CA VAL A 195 -35.09 15.30 19.31
C VAL A 195 -36.43 15.57 20.01
N VAL A 196 -36.44 16.56 20.91
CA VAL A 196 -37.67 17.03 21.54
C VAL A 196 -38.47 17.81 20.51
N THR A 197 -39.53 17.22 19.98
CA THR A 197 -40.58 17.96 19.28
C THR A 197 -41.40 18.75 20.30
N LYS A 198 -41.26 20.07 20.30
CA LYS A 198 -42.17 20.94 21.08
C LYS A 198 -43.53 20.97 20.40
N SER A 199 -44.56 20.46 21.10
CA SER A 199 -45.97 20.61 20.73
C SER A 199 -46.42 22.08 20.81
N PRO A 200 -47.38 22.52 19.99
CA PRO A 200 -47.83 23.91 19.97
C PRO A 200 -48.70 24.21 21.20
N THR A 201 -48.48 25.35 21.85
CA THR A 201 -49.44 25.92 22.82
C THR A 201 -49.66 27.39 22.51
N THR A 202 -50.94 27.70 22.40
CA THR A 202 -51.62 28.93 21.97
C THR A 202 -51.47 30.11 22.94
N THR A 203 -50.98 31.25 22.41
CA THR A 203 -51.45 32.68 22.49
C THR A 203 -51.94 33.30 23.83
N PRO A 204 -51.73 34.63 24.09
CA PRO A 204 -52.23 35.70 23.21
C PRO A 204 -51.31 36.90 22.93
N ASN A 205 -51.68 37.53 21.81
CA ASN A 205 -51.19 38.76 21.20
C ASN A 205 -50.77 39.89 22.14
N SER A 206 -49.61 40.47 21.85
CA SER A 206 -49.41 41.92 21.87
C SER A 206 -48.47 42.30 20.73
N THR A 207 -48.94 43.21 19.88
CA THR A 207 -48.22 43.76 18.72
C THR A 207 -47.15 44.73 19.20
N ALA A 208 -45.88 44.50 18.84
CA ALA A 208 -44.84 45.52 18.90
C ALA A 208 -43.88 45.39 17.71
N ALA A 209 -43.49 46.55 17.18
CA ALA A 209 -42.98 46.79 15.82
C ALA A 209 -41.69 46.04 15.44
N ALA A 210 -41.53 45.78 14.14
CA ALA A 210 -40.37 45.14 13.54
C ALA A 210 -39.07 45.98 13.69
N PRO A 211 -38.00 45.44 14.30
CA PRO A 211 -36.67 46.01 14.19
C PRO A 211 -35.99 45.54 12.89
N ARG A 212 -35.35 46.48 12.18
CA ARG A 212 -34.59 46.26 10.94
C ARG A 212 -33.52 45.18 11.10
N SER A 213 -33.47 44.27 10.13
CA SER A 213 -32.32 43.36 9.92
C SER A 213 -31.12 44.14 9.34
N PRO A 214 -29.91 44.03 9.90
CA PRO A 214 -28.69 44.41 9.20
C PRO A 214 -28.29 43.28 8.24
N ASN A 215 -28.77 43.36 6.99
CA ASN A 215 -28.25 42.57 5.88
C ASN A 215 -26.87 43.12 5.48
N GLY A 216 -25.80 42.42 5.88
CA GLY A 216 -24.45 42.61 5.36
C GLY A 216 -24.02 41.41 4.51
N GLN A 217 -24.49 41.33 3.26
CA GLN A 217 -23.88 40.43 2.27
C GLN A 217 -22.45 40.90 1.99
N PRO A 218 -21.42 40.04 2.02
CA PRO A 218 -20.14 40.38 1.40
C PRO A 218 -20.36 40.50 -0.10
N LYS A 219 -20.00 41.65 -0.67
CA LYS A 219 -20.01 41.88 -2.12
C LYS A 219 -19.13 40.83 -2.80
N VAL A 220 -19.69 40.16 -3.80
CA VAL A 220 -18.98 39.27 -4.72
C VAL A 220 -17.88 40.08 -5.40
N ALA A 221 -16.62 39.76 -5.08
CA ALA A 221 -15.49 40.22 -5.87
C ALA A 221 -15.51 39.45 -7.20
N THR A 222 -15.65 40.18 -8.30
CA THR A 222 -15.59 39.66 -9.67
C THR A 222 -14.19 39.12 -9.93
N SER A 223 -13.96 37.83 -9.68
CA SER A 223 -12.74 37.15 -10.14
C SER A 223 -12.90 36.88 -11.62
N VAL A 224 -12.19 37.65 -12.44
CA VAL A 224 -12.06 37.39 -13.88
C VAL A 224 -11.17 36.16 -14.04
N ILE A 225 -11.79 34.98 -14.09
CA ILE A 225 -11.11 33.75 -14.52
C ILE A 225 -10.81 33.93 -16.02
N MET A 226 -9.55 34.21 -16.33
CA MET A 226 -9.05 34.22 -17.70
C MET A 226 -9.06 32.78 -18.22
N PRO A 227 -9.82 32.44 -19.29
CA PRO A 227 -9.82 31.08 -19.81
C PRO A 227 -8.48 30.79 -20.51
N LEU A 228 -7.82 29.72 -20.05
CA LEU A 228 -6.57 29.12 -20.52
C LEU A 228 -6.52 28.82 -22.04
N LEU A 229 -7.63 29.01 -22.75
CA LEU A 229 -7.75 28.81 -24.20
C LEU A 229 -6.97 29.86 -25.03
N THR A 230 -6.62 31.01 -24.45
CA THR A 230 -5.85 32.06 -25.16
C THR A 230 -4.33 31.83 -25.15
N VAL A 231 -3.80 31.02 -24.22
CA VAL A 231 -2.36 30.68 -24.21
C VAL A 231 -2.02 29.66 -25.30
N LEU A 232 -2.98 28.79 -25.68
CA LEU A 232 -2.75 27.76 -26.69
C LEU A 232 -2.64 28.32 -28.13
N LEU A 233 -3.21 29.49 -28.42
CA LEU A 233 -3.15 30.15 -29.73
C LEU A 233 -1.88 30.98 -29.95
N ALA A 234 -1.10 31.27 -28.90
CA ALA A 234 0.17 31.99 -29.03
C ALA A 234 1.36 31.04 -29.33
N ILE A 235 1.26 29.76 -28.95
CA ILE A 235 2.32 28.77 -29.17
C ILE A 235 2.30 28.23 -30.60
N SER A 236 1.14 28.22 -31.27
CA SER A 236 1.03 27.82 -32.68
C SER A 236 1.48 28.88 -33.69
N ALA A 237 2.01 30.03 -33.23
CA ALA A 237 2.55 31.08 -34.10
C ALA A 237 4.09 31.23 -33.98
N LEU A 238 4.77 30.31 -33.28
CA LEU A 238 6.24 30.29 -33.16
C LEU A 238 6.88 28.97 -33.66
N PHE A 239 6.13 28.12 -34.36
CA PHE A 239 6.65 27.01 -35.17
C PHE A 239 5.91 26.95 -36.50
#